data_AF-A0A7V6AMB3-F1
#
_entry.id   AF-A0A7V6AMB3-F1
#
_cell.length_a   1.000
_cell.length_b   1.000
_cell.length_c   1.000
_cell.angle_alpha   90.00
_cell.angle_beta   90.00
_cell.angle_gamma   90.00
#
_symmetry.space_group_name_H-M   'P 1'
#
loop_
_entity.id
_entity.type
_entity.pdbx_description
1 polymer ?
#
loop_
_entity_poly.entity_id
_entity_poly.type
_entity_poly.pdbx_seq_one_letter_code
_entity_poly.pdbx_strand_id
1 'polypeptide(L)' 'MIYYQQGSAEEVISKNTLKEAVFSSLEKLGKKRKVLVIPPDFTRFHSRAGEITEYIWEYY' A
#
# COMPACT_ATOMS: atom_id res chain seq x y z
N MET A 1 2.56 -15.03 -5.80
CA MET A 1 1.82 -14.28 -6.84
C MET A 1 2.08 -12.80 -6.61
N ILE A 2 2.46 -12.05 -7.64
CA ILE A 2 2.67 -10.60 -7.55
C ILE A 2 1.34 -9.92 -7.89
N TYR A 3 0.82 -9.08 -6.98
CA TYR A 3 -0.45 -8.36 -7.19
C TYR A 3 -0.24 -7.01 -7.90
N TYR A 4 0.92 -6.38 -7.70
CA TYR A 4 1.28 -5.11 -8.29
C TYR A 4 2.80 -5.02 -8.46
N GLN A 5 3.23 -4.41 -9.57
CA GLN A 5 4.62 -4.11 -9.87
C GLN A 5 4.63 -2.88 -10.77
N GLN A 6 5.40 -1.86 -10.37
CA GLN A 6 5.65 -0.64 -11.13
C GLN A 6 6.99 -0.08 -10.66
N GLY A 7 7.78 0.47 -11.58
CA GLY A 7 9.06 1.11 -11.27
C GLY A 7 10.02 1.19 -12.47
N SER A 8 10.76 2.29 -12.54
CA SER A 8 11.96 2.50 -13.34
C SER A 8 13.01 3.25 -12.50
N ALA A 9 14.21 3.49 -13.04
CA ALA A 9 15.26 4.24 -12.34
C ALA A 9 14.87 5.71 -12.06
N GLU A 10 14.00 6.27 -12.89
CA GLU A 10 13.57 7.67 -12.85
C GLU A 10 12.15 7.85 -12.27
N GLU A 11 11.43 6.75 -12.03
CA GLU A 11 10.03 6.82 -11.66
C GLU A 11 9.82 7.25 -10.20
N VAL A 12 9.04 8.31 -10.03
CA VAL A 12 8.63 8.80 -8.70
C VAL A 12 7.22 8.33 -8.40
N ILE A 13 7.08 7.48 -7.39
CA ILE A 13 5.78 7.03 -6.91
C ILE A 13 5.14 8.15 -6.09
N SER A 14 4.15 8.85 -6.66
CA SER A 14 3.40 9.89 -5.96
C SER A 14 2.52 9.33 -4.83
N LYS A 15 1.88 10.19 -4.04
CA LYS A 15 0.87 9.77 -3.05
C LYS A 15 -0.33 9.07 -3.68
N ASN A 16 -0.90 9.69 -4.72
CA ASN A 16 -2.05 9.13 -5.44
C ASN A 16 -1.70 7.79 -6.10
N THR A 17 -0.54 7.71 -6.75
CA THR A 17 -0.06 6.46 -7.37
C THR A 17 0.13 5.36 -6.33
N LEU A 18 0.71 5.67 -5.16
CA LEU A 18 0.85 4.69 -4.08
C LEU A 18 -0.51 4.20 -3.57
N LYS A 19 -1.48 5.12 -3.39
CA LYS A 19 -2.84 4.77 -2.96
C LYS A 19 -3.54 3.84 -3.96
N GLU A 20 -3.51 4.18 -5.24
CA GLU A 20 -4.06 3.36 -6.32
C GLU A 20 -3.38 1.98 -6.41
N ALA A 21 -2.06 1.93 -6.23
CA ALA A 21 -1.30 0.69 -6.17
C ALA A 21 -1.75 -0.23 -5.02
N VAL A 22 -1.94 0.33 -3.82
CA VAL A 22 -2.42 -0.42 -2.65
C VAL A 22 -3.85 -0.90 -2.89
N PHE A 23 -4.76 -0.02 -3.31
CA PHE A 23 -6.17 -0.36 -3.51
C PHE A 23 -6.34 -1.44 -4.59
N SER A 24 -5.66 -1.30 -5.73
CA SER A 24 -5.70 -2.31 -6.80
C SER A 24 -5.08 -3.65 -6.38
N SER A 25 -4.07 -3.63 -5.50
CA SER A 25 -3.49 -4.86 -4.93
C SER A 25 -4.49 -5.58 -4.02
N LEU A 26 -5.19 -4.83 -3.17
CA LEU A 26 -6.19 -5.39 -2.24
C LEU A 26 -7.44 -5.90 -2.97
N GLU A 27 -7.89 -5.21 -4.02
CA GLU A 27 -8.94 -5.71 -4.91
C GLU A 27 -8.57 -7.06 -5.53
N LYS A 28 -7.35 -7.19 -6.08
CA LYS A 28 -6.86 -8.46 -6.65
C LYS A 28 -6.64 -9.55 -5.61
N LEU A 29 -6.30 -9.18 -4.36
CA LEU A 29 -6.23 -10.11 -3.23
C LEU A 29 -7.63 -10.64 -2.82
N GLY A 30 -8.67 -9.90 -3.19
CA GLY A 30 -10.07 -10.22 -2.94
C GLY A 30 -10.58 -9.70 -1.61
N LYS A 31 -11.90 -9.48 -1.53
CA LYS A 31 -12.58 -8.91 -0.37
C LYS A 31 -12.34 -9.73 0.91
N LYS A 32 -11.97 -9.04 1.99
CA LYS A 32 -11.79 -9.60 3.34
C LYS A 32 -12.75 -8.90 4.30
N ARG A 33 -13.27 -9.63 5.29
CA ARG A 33 -14.18 -9.10 6.32
C ARG A 33 -13.55 -8.97 7.71
N LYS A 34 -12.37 -9.56 7.90
CA LYS A 34 -11.62 -9.57 9.15
C LYS A 34 -10.16 -9.33 8.79
N VAL A 35 -9.69 -8.12 9.01
CA VAL A 35 -8.34 -7.68 8.66
C VAL A 35 -7.68 -7.12 9.91
N LEU A 36 -6.42 -7.51 10.13
CA LEU A 36 -5.53 -6.91 11.10
C LEU A 36 -4.35 -6.32 10.33
N VAL A 37 -4.15 -5.01 10.44
CA VAL A 37 -2.98 -4.32 9.91
C VAL A 37 -2.23 -3.73 11.10
N ILE A 38 -0.92 -3.96 11.16
CA ILE A 38 -0.06 -3.50 12.26
C ILE A 38 0.79 -2.35 11.73
N PRO A 39 0.64 -1.12 12.25
CA PRO A 39 1.43 0.00 11.79
C PRO A 39 2.91 -0.17 12.17
N PRO A 40 3.83 0.34 11.34
CA PRO A 40 5.24 0.36 11.69
C PRO A 40 5.53 1.45 12.74
N ASP A 41 6.70 1.37 13.36
CA ASP A 41 7.25 2.51 14.09
C ASP A 41 7.84 3.57 13.13
N PHE A 42 8.29 4.70 13.69
CA PHE A 42 8.79 5.84 12.91
C PHE A 42 10.04 5.54 12.05
N THR A 43 10.84 4.52 12.38
CA THR A 43 12.05 4.17 11.59
C THR A 43 11.73 3.79 10.15
N ARG A 44 10.47 3.46 9.82
CA ARG A 44 9.99 3.15 8.46
C ARG A 44 9.40 4.35 7.71
N PHE A 45 9.68 5.58 8.16
CA PHE A 45 9.21 6.80 7.51
C PHE A 45 9.56 6.84 6.00
N HIS A 46 10.83 6.56 5.65
CA HIS A 46 11.30 6.64 4.26
C HIS A 46 10.70 5.58 3.33
N SER A 47 10.29 4.43 3.86
CA SER A 47 9.59 3.40 3.06
C SER A 47 8.09 3.67 2.95
N ARG A 48 7.59 4.77 3.53
CA ARG A 48 6.17 5.17 3.51
C ARG A 48 5.23 4.09 4.05
N ALA A 49 5.73 3.23 4.94
CA ALA A 49 4.96 2.08 5.44
C ALA A 49 3.78 2.52 6.33
N GLY A 50 3.89 3.67 7.00
CA GLY A 50 2.77 4.29 7.71
C GLY A 50 1.64 4.70 6.77
N GLU A 51 1.97 5.37 5.67
CA GLU A 51 1.02 5.80 4.65
C GLU A 51 0.35 4.60 3.95
N ILE A 52 1.11 3.53 3.68
CA ILE A 52 0.54 2.27 3.16
C ILE A 52 -0.45 1.66 4.16
N THR A 53 -0.13 1.69 5.46
CA THR A 53 -1.02 1.16 6.50
C THR A 53 -2.32 1.96 6.58
N GLU A 54 -2.24 3.29 6.47
CA GLU A 54 -3.40 4.18 6.40
C GLU A 54 -4.27 3.86 5.19
N TYR A 55 -3.70 3.66 4.00
CA TYR A 55 -4.46 3.27 2.81
C TYR A 55 -5.14 1.90 2.94
N ILE A 56 -4.52 0.94 3.62
CA ILE A 56 -5.16 -0.36 3.91
C ILE A 56 -6.37 -0.16 4.83
N TRP A 57 -6.27 0.73 5.83
CA TRP A 57 -7.39 1.08 6.71
C TRP A 57 -8.51 1.83 5.97
N GLU A 58 -8.18 2.72 5.03
CA GLU A 58 -9.19 3.40 4.21
C GLU A 58 -9.95 2.45 3.26
N TYR A 59 -9.29 1.36 2.83
CA TYR A 59 -9.87 0.40 1.89
C TYR A 59 -10.87 -0.58 2.55
N TYR A 60 -10.61 -1.02 3.79
CA TYR A 60 -11.39 -2.03 4.51
C TYR A 60 -12.34 -1.44 5.55
#